data_AF-A0A1H1IIB4-F1
#
_entry.id   AF-A0A1H1IIB4-F1
#
_cell.length_a   1.000
_cell.length_b   1.000
_cell.length_c   1.000
_cell.angle_alpha   90.00
_cell.angle_beta   90.00
_cell.angle_gamma   90.00
#
_symmetry.space_group_name_H-M   'P 1'
#
loop_
_entity.id
_entity.type
_entity.pdbx_description
1 polymer ?
#
loop_
_entity_poly.entity_id
_entity_poly.type
_entity_poly.pdbx_seq_one_letter_code
_entity_poly.pdbx_strand_id
1 'polypeptide(L)'
;MIKHTELHPDSKIIDDLGGPSKLAELLGYDKTSGGVQRIQNWKRRGIPSSVKIARPDLFMTDLIDRIKSIDDAQNNPGGRRAKRNTQK
;
A
#
# COMPACT_ATOMS: atom_id res chain seq x y z
N MET A 1 -13.29 34.08 9.53
CA MET A 1 -12.16 33.14 9.70
C MET A 1 -12.22 32.09 8.60
N ILE A 2 -11.42 32.24 7.55
CA ILE A 2 -11.30 31.20 6.52
C ILE A 2 -10.40 30.12 7.12
N LYS A 3 -10.98 28.99 7.56
CA LYS A 3 -10.21 27.81 7.94
C LYS A 3 -9.69 27.20 6.64
N HIS A 4 -8.49 27.58 6.21
CA HIS A 4 -7.75 26.79 5.25
C HIS A 4 -7.52 25.43 5.91
N THR A 5 -8.37 24.47 5.55
CA THR A 5 -8.23 23.09 5.99
C THR A 5 -7.11 22.52 5.13
N GLU A 6 -5.87 22.87 5.46
CA GLU A 6 -4.68 22.27 4.86
C GLU A 6 -4.68 20.80 5.30
N LEU A 7 -5.26 19.97 4.44
CA LEU A 7 -5.26 18.53 4.60
C LEU A 7 -3.86 18.04 4.31
N HIS A 8 -3.40 17.08 5.12
CA HIS A 8 -2.14 16.42 4.87
C HIS A 8 -2.22 15.66 3.54
N PRO A 9 -1.14 15.50 2.75
CA PRO A 9 -1.17 14.72 1.50
C PRO A 9 -1.68 13.29 1.69
N ASP A 10 -1.45 12.70 2.87
CA ASP A 10 -2.02 11.39 3.25
C ASP A 10 -3.55 11.36 3.24
N SER A 11 -4.24 12.51 3.30
CA SER A 11 -5.68 12.60 3.14
C SER A 11 -6.13 11.99 1.83
N LYS A 12 -5.40 12.23 0.74
CA LYS A 12 -5.72 11.66 -0.58
C LYS A 12 -5.61 10.14 -0.55
N ILE A 13 -4.57 9.60 0.09
CA ILE A 13 -4.39 8.15 0.26
C ILE A 13 -5.57 7.54 1.03
N ILE A 14 -6.01 8.20 2.10
CA ILE A 14 -7.17 7.74 2.89
C ILE A 14 -8.43 7.75 2.03
N ASP A 15 -8.63 8.79 1.20
CA ASP A 15 -9.79 8.90 0.32
C ASP A 15 -9.76 7.86 -0.80
N ASP A 16 -8.60 7.61 -1.41
CA ASP A 16 -8.39 6.59 -2.45
C ASP A 16 -8.60 5.16 -1.91
N LEU A 17 -8.31 4.91 -0.63
CA LEU A 17 -8.60 3.65 0.08
C LEU A 17 -10.09 3.47 0.45
N GLY A 18 -10.97 4.35 -0.01
CA GLY A 18 -12.42 4.30 0.26
C GLY A 18 -12.84 5.10 1.50
N GLY A 19 -11.98 5.99 1.98
CA GLY A 19 -12.26 6.93 3.07
C GLY A 19 -12.04 6.37 4.49
N PRO A 20 -12.24 7.20 5.53
CA PRO A 20 -11.92 6.86 6.91
C PRO A 20 -12.63 5.62 7.45
N SER A 21 -13.90 5.44 7.08
CA SER A 21 -14.69 4.30 7.51
C SER A 21 -14.21 2.99 6.90
N LYS A 22 -13.77 3.00 5.64
CA LYS A 22 -13.25 1.80 4.98
C LYS A 22 -11.86 1.46 5.48
N LEU A 23 -11.01 2.48 5.62
CA LEU A 23 -9.68 2.30 6.17
C LEU A 23 -9.71 1.78 7.63
N ALA A 24 -10.71 2.17 8.43
CA ALA A 24 -10.91 1.60 9.77
C ALA A 24 -11.14 0.09 9.73
N GLU A 25 -11.97 -0.41 8.80
CA GLU A 25 -12.19 -1.86 8.61
C GLU A 25 -10.90 -2.56 8.21
N LEU A 26 -10.18 -2.00 7.23
CA LEU A 26 -8.95 -2.60 6.70
C LEU A 26 -7.86 -2.72 7.77
N LEU A 27 -7.78 -1.74 8.67
CA LEU A 27 -6.83 -1.72 9.79
C LEU A 27 -7.35 -2.49 11.02
N GLY A 28 -8.58 -2.99 11.00
CA GLY A 28 -9.19 -3.69 12.14
C GLY A 28 -9.52 -2.78 13.32
N TYR A 29 -9.68 -1.47 13.09
CA TYR A 29 -10.14 -0.56 14.14
C TYR A 29 -11.66 -0.68 14.33
N ASP A 30 -12.06 -0.70 15.59
CA ASP A 30 -13.47 -0.64 15.95
C ASP A 30 -14.05 0.74 15.59
N LYS A 31 -15.07 0.73 14.73
CA LYS A 31 -15.78 1.92 14.27
C LYS A 31 -16.61 2.58 15.38
N THR A 32 -17.13 1.79 16.30
CA THR A 32 -17.95 2.23 17.43
C THR A 32 -17.09 2.81 18.55
N SER A 33 -15.85 2.31 18.69
CA SER A 33 -14.84 2.82 19.64
C SER A 33 -13.97 3.95 19.09
N GLY A 34 -14.46 4.73 18.11
CA GLY A 34 -13.78 5.93 17.62
C GLY A 34 -12.65 5.70 16.60
N GLY A 35 -12.54 4.49 16.03
CA GLY A 35 -11.56 4.18 14.97
C GLY A 35 -11.67 5.08 13.75
N VAL A 36 -12.90 5.42 13.34
CA VAL A 36 -13.16 6.34 12.22
C VAL A 36 -12.64 7.75 12.55
N GLN A 37 -12.87 8.23 13.77
CA GLN A 37 -12.43 9.55 14.20
C GLN A 37 -10.90 9.64 14.31
N ARG A 38 -10.23 8.55 14.70
CA ARG A 38 -8.77 8.44 14.66
C ARG A 38 -8.23 8.66 13.25
N ILE A 39 -8.85 8.03 12.24
CA ILE A 39 -8.41 8.18 10.84
C ILE A 39 -8.77 9.56 10.29
N GLN A 40 -9.91 10.14 10.67
CA GLN A 40 -10.21 11.54 10.33
C GLN A 40 -9.15 12.50 10.87
N ASN A 41 -8.61 12.25 12.07
CA ASN A 41 -7.50 13.04 12.59
C ASN A 41 -6.22 12.88 11.75
N TRP A 42 -5.97 11.70 11.16
CA TRP A 42 -4.85 11.48 10.26
C TRP A 42 -4.96 12.27 8.95
N LYS A 43 -6.18 12.51 8.43
CA LYS A 43 -6.36 13.37 7.25
C LYS A 43 -5.79 14.79 7.47
N ARG A 44 -5.78 15.26 8.72
CA ARG A 44 -5.22 16.57 9.10
C ARG A 44 -3.78 16.50 9.59
N ARG A 45 -3.40 15.44 10.32
CA ARG A 45 -2.09 15.34 11.00
C ARG A 45 -1.06 14.50 10.23
N GLY A 46 -1.49 13.72 9.26
CA GLY A 46 -0.71 12.65 8.66
C GLY A 46 -0.94 11.29 9.33
N ILE A 47 -0.71 10.23 8.56
CA ILE A 47 -0.78 8.85 9.02
C ILE A 47 0.52 8.52 9.75
N PRO A 48 0.47 7.94 10.96
CA PRO A 48 1.67 7.55 11.69
C PRO A 48 2.56 6.59 10.87
N SER A 49 3.88 6.81 10.89
CA SER A 49 4.83 5.96 10.17
C SER A 49 4.75 4.49 10.59
N SER A 50 4.51 4.22 11.87
CA SER A 50 4.32 2.86 12.39
C SER A 50 3.15 2.13 11.72
N VAL A 51 2.07 2.84 11.40
CA VAL A 51 0.91 2.27 10.69
C VAL A 51 1.26 2.00 9.22
N LYS A 52 1.98 2.91 8.57
CA LYS A 52 2.44 2.72 7.18
C LYS A 52 3.34 1.49 7.04
N ILE A 53 4.24 1.29 8.00
CA ILE A 53 5.16 0.14 8.04
C ILE A 53 4.43 -1.15 8.39
N ALA A 54 3.44 -1.10 9.29
CA ALA A 54 2.66 -2.29 9.68
C ALA A 54 1.74 -2.80 8.55
N ARG A 55 1.30 -1.91 7.66
CA ARG A 55 0.45 -2.23 6.51
C ARG A 55 1.04 -1.71 5.20
N PRO A 56 2.21 -2.25 4.78
CA PRO A 56 2.84 -1.82 3.53
C PRO A 56 1.95 -2.17 2.32
N ASP A 57 1.09 -3.19 2.44
CA ASP A 57 0.09 -3.58 1.46
C ASP A 57 -0.87 -2.44 1.08
N LEU A 58 -1.20 -1.56 2.04
CA LEU A 58 -2.12 -0.45 1.83
C LEU A 58 -1.43 0.85 1.44
N PHE A 59 -0.22 1.10 1.97
CA PHE A 59 0.44 2.41 1.88
C PHE A 59 1.67 2.43 0.98
N MET A 60 2.20 1.28 0.59
CA MET A 60 3.43 1.13 -0.19
C MET A 60 3.25 0.18 -1.37
N THR A 61 2.06 0.19 -1.99
CA THR A 61 1.71 -0.73 -3.08
C THR A 61 2.69 -0.60 -4.27
N ASP A 62 3.13 0.61 -4.63
CA ASP A 62 4.14 0.83 -5.69
C ASP A 62 5.48 0.17 -5.36
N LEU A 63 5.92 0.23 -4.10
CA LEU A 63 7.14 -0.44 -3.66
C LEU A 63 6.98 -1.96 -3.75
N ILE A 64 5.83 -2.50 -3.30
CA ILE A 64 5.54 -3.93 -3.36
C ILE A 64 5.49 -4.42 -4.82
N ASP A 65 4.88 -3.64 -5.71
CA ASP A 65 4.77 -3.95 -7.14
C ASP A 65 6.15 -4.00 -7.81
N ARG A 66 7.00 -2.99 -7.54
CA ARG A 66 8.40 -2.98 -8.01
C ARG A 66 9.19 -4.18 -7.51
N ILE A 67 9.08 -4.51 -6.22
CA ILE A 67 9.80 -5.66 -5.64
C ILE A 67 9.35 -6.96 -6.29
N LYS A 68 8.04 -7.15 -6.52
CA LYS A 68 7.52 -8.32 -7.24
C LYS A 68 8.07 -8.41 -8.66
N SER A 69 8.02 -7.31 -9.41
CA SER A 69 8.54 -7.27 -10.78
C SER A 69 10.04 -7.59 -10.87
N ILE A 70 10.83 -7.27 -9.84
CA ILE A 70 12.26 -7.63 -9.78
C ILE A 70 12.44 -9.13 -9.52
N ASP A 71 11.65 -9.70 -8.60
CA ASP A 71 11.71 -11.13 -8.26
C ASP A 71 11.30 -12.01 -9.45
N ASP A 72 10.26 -11.62 -10.19
CA ASP A 72 9.83 -12.28 -11.43
C ASP A 72 10.95 -12.35 -12.50
N ALA A 73 11.87 -11.37 -12.51
CA ALA A 73 13.01 -11.35 -13.43
C ALA A 73 14.15 -12.29 -13.02
N GLN A 74 14.23 -12.68 -11.74
CA GLN A 74 15.28 -13.56 -11.20
C GLN A 74 14.85 -15.03 -11.13
N ASN A 75 13.55 -15.30 -11.00
CA ASN A 75 12.99 -16.65 -10.95
C ASN A 75 12.63 -17.17 -12.36
N ASN A 76 13.62 -17.33 -13.23
CA ASN A 76 13.51 -18.18 -14.43
C ASN A 76 14.19 -19.53 -14.20
N PRO A 77 13.52 -20.53 -13.61
CA PRO A 77 14.04 -21.89 -13.52
C PRO A 77 13.69 -22.66 -14.81
N GLY A 78 14.27 -22.30 -15.96
CA GLY A 78 14.36 -23.25 -17.07
C GLY A 78 14.29 -22.71 -18.49
N GLY A 79 15.21 -23.20 -19.33
CA GLY A 79 14.82 -23.55 -20.69
C GLY A 79 15.78 -23.22 -21.83
N ARG A 80 17.08 -23.43 -21.69
CA ARG A 80 17.94 -23.65 -22.88
C ARG A 80 18.66 -24.99 -22.78
N ARG A 81 17.91 -26.08 -22.97
CA ARG A 81 18.50 -27.38 -23.32
C ARG A 81 19.03 -27.24 -24.75
N ALA A 82 20.32 -26.96 -24.87
CA ALA A 82 21.01 -26.85 -26.15
C ALA A 82 20.72 -28.09 -27.01
N LYS A 83 20.18 -27.87 -28.22
CA LYS A 83 19.99 -28.94 -29.20
C LYS A 83 21.38 -29.40 -29.65
N ARG A 84 21.81 -30.58 -29.19
CA ARG A 84 23.00 -31.25 -29.74
C ARG A 84 22.69 -31.65 -31.18
N ASN A 85 23.43 -31.05 -32.10
CA ASN A 85 23.38 -31.32 -33.52
C ASN A 85 24.20 -32.60 -33.80
N THR A 86 23.53 -33.74 -34.00
CA THR A 86 24.17 -34.94 -34.55
C THR A 86 24.06 -34.85 -36.06
N GLN A 87 25.16 -34.46 -36.73
CA GLN A 87 25.29 -34.64 -38.17
C GLN A 87 25.69 -36.09 -38.49
N LYS A 88 25.13 -36.56 -39.60
CA LYS A 88 25.19 -37.90 -40.17
C LYS A 88 26.21 -37.93 -41.31
#